data_AF-A0A9E1T3Y2-F1
#
_entry.id   AF-A0A9E1T3Y2-F1
#
_cell.length_a   1.000
_cell.length_b   1.000
_cell.length_c   1.000
_cell.angle_alpha   90.00
_cell.angle_beta   90.00
_cell.angle_gamma   90.00
#
_symmetry.space_group_name_H-M   'P 1'
#
loop_
_entity.id
_entity.type
_entity.pdbx_description
1 polymer ?
#
loop_
_entity_poly.entity_id
_entity_poly.type
_entity_poly.pdbx_seq_one_letter_code
_entity_poly.pdbx_strand_id
1 'polypeptide(L)' 'MRKAIAVYCGSSTDLSEPYHDAANIIGKGIAANKQTLVYGGGRIGLMGEVASSAAASGAQVVGVITHKLVKHEQANES' A
#
# COMPACT_ATOMS: atom_id res chain seq x y z
N MET A 1 11.17 -18.56 3.41
CA MET A 1 9.75 -18.17 3.23
C MET A 1 9.66 -16.66 3.41
N ARG A 2 9.10 -15.89 2.47
CA ARG A 2 8.83 -14.45 2.68
C ARG A 2 7.55 -14.31 3.52
N LYS A 3 7.60 -13.51 4.59
CA LYS A 3 6.41 -13.21 5.40
C LYS A 3 5.61 -12.09 4.73
N ALA A 4 4.29 -12.13 4.88
CA ALA A 4 3.40 -11.07 4.39
C ALA A 4 2.93 -10.19 5.55
N ILE A 5 2.82 -8.88 5.31
CA ILE A 5 2.21 -7.92 6.23
C ILE A 5 0.96 -7.35 5.55
N ALA A 6 -0.19 -7.52 6.20
CA ALA A 6 -1.44 -6.89 5.80
C ALA A 6 -1.51 -5.48 6.42
N VAL A 7 -1.68 -4.45 5.59
CA VAL A 7 -1.78 -3.05 6.03
C VAL A 7 -3.17 -2.53 5.75
N TYR A 8 -3.82 -2.02 6.81
CA TYR A 8 -5.10 -1.32 6.73
C TYR A 8 -4.86 0.18 6.93
N CYS A 9 -5.17 0.98 5.92
CA CYS A 9 -5.05 2.44 5.95
C CYS A 9 -6.14 3.08 5.09
N GLY A 10 -6.42 4.36 5.32
CA GLY A 10 -7.48 5.08 4.61
C GLY A 10 -7.10 5.43 3.16
N SER A 11 -8.11 5.55 2.30
CA SER A 11 -7.99 6.08 0.92
C SER A 11 -7.96 7.62 0.87
N SER A 12 -8.10 8.30 2.02
CA SER A 12 -8.11 9.77 2.06
C SER A 12 -6.75 10.35 1.71
N THR A 13 -6.76 11.37 0.85
CA THR A 13 -5.62 12.24 0.56
C THR A 13 -5.62 13.51 1.42
N ASP A 14 -6.71 13.76 2.16
CA ASP A 14 -6.86 14.92 3.03
C ASP A 14 -6.49 14.53 4.47
N LEU A 15 -5.19 14.33 4.68
CA LEU A 15 -4.59 13.99 5.97
C LEU A 15 -3.33 14.84 6.18
N SER A 16 -2.95 15.05 7.45
CA SER A 16 -1.72 15.77 7.75
C SER A 16 -0.48 14.98 7.30
N GLU A 17 0.56 15.69 6.87
CA GLU A 17 1.81 15.15 6.34
C GLU A 17 2.45 13.99 7.14
N PRO A 18 2.42 13.95 8.49
CA PRO A 18 2.97 12.82 9.25
C PRO A 18 2.36 11.45 8.92
N TYR A 19 1.11 11.40 8.44
CA TYR A 19 0.48 10.14 8.03
C TYR A 19 1.03 9.63 6.70
N HIS A 20 1.34 10.54 5.78
CA HIS A 20 1.97 10.25 4.50
C HIS A 20 3.42 9.76 4.71
N ASP A 21 4.16 10.40 5.63
CA ASP A 21 5.49 9.96 6.02
C ASP A 21 5.46 8.55 6.63
N ALA A 22 4.48 8.27 7.50
CA ALA A 22 4.31 6.96 8.09
C ALA A 22 4.05 5.88 7.02
N ALA A 23 3.19 6.15 6.04
CA ALA A 23 2.93 5.22 4.93
C ALA A 23 4.21 4.89 4.14
N ASN A 24 5.04 5.91 3.88
CA ASN A 24 6.33 5.74 3.22
C ASN A 24 7.33 4.93 4.07
N ILE A 25 7.43 5.21 5.37
CA ILE A 25 8.31 4.47 6.29
C ILE A 25 7.90 2.99 6.35
N ILE A 26 6.60 2.72 6.43
CA ILE A 26 6.06 1.34 6.46
C ILE A 26 6.42 0.61 5.16
N GLY A 27 6.19 1.22 4.00
CA GLY A 27 6.49 0.60 2.70
C GLY A 27 7.98 0.24 2.56
N LYS A 28 8.87 1.17 2.91
CA LYS A 28 10.33 0.94 2.95
C LYS A 28 10.71 -0.17 3.93
N GLY A 29 10.10 -0.18 5.12
CA GLY A 29 10.36 -1.18 6.15
C GLY A 29 10.00 -2.60 5.70
N ILE A 30 8.85 -2.77 5.03
CA ILE A 30 8.42 -4.06 4.48
C ILE A 30 9.44 -4.57 3.46
N ALA A 31 9.90 -3.69 2.57
CA ALA A 31 10.90 -4.05 1.56
C ALA A 31 12.26 -4.40 2.17
N ALA A 32 12.74 -3.60 3.12
CA ALA A 32 14.01 -3.83 3.82
C ALA A 32 14.05 -5.19 4.53
N ASN A 33 12.90 -5.64 5.05
CA ASN A 33 12.76 -6.94 5.69
C ASN A 33 12.46 -8.09 4.72
N LYS A 34 12.49 -7.85 3.40
CA LYS A 34 12.18 -8.83 2.34
C LYS A 34 10.79 -9.44 2.53
N GLN A 35 9.84 -8.65 3.02
CA GLN A 35 8.46 -9.06 3.23
C GLN A 35 7.58 -8.66 2.03
N THR A 36 6.39 -9.24 1.96
CA THR A 36 5.37 -8.91 0.97
C THR A 36 4.33 -7.99 1.61
N LEU A 37 3.96 -6.91 0.94
CA LEU A 37 2.84 -6.05 1.33
C LEU A 37 1.53 -6.66 0.81
N VAL A 38 0.52 -6.77 1.67
CA VAL A 38 -0.87 -7.08 1.31
C VAL A 38 -1.74 -5.91 1.76
N TYR A 39 -2.64 -5.42 0.90
CA TYR A 39 -3.49 -4.27 1.22
C TYR A 39 -4.78 -4.25 0.38
N GLY A 40 -5.63 -3.23 0.58
CA GLY A 40 -6.96 -3.11 -0.05
C GLY A 40 -6.98 -2.84 -1.57
N GLY A 41 -5.82 -2.69 -2.23
CA GLY A 41 -5.74 -2.59 -3.70
C GLY A 41 -6.14 -1.24 -4.31
N GLY A 42 -6.53 -0.25 -3.49
CA GLY A 42 -6.83 1.11 -3.95
C GLY A 42 -5.56 1.92 -4.22
N ARG A 43 -5.61 2.86 -5.17
CA ARG A 43 -4.40 3.59 -5.61
C ARG A 43 -4.32 5.04 -5.12
N ILE A 44 -5.24 5.44 -4.24
CA ILE A 44 -5.37 6.82 -3.73
C ILE A 44 -5.09 6.90 -2.22
N GLY A 45 -4.67 8.08 -1.76
CA GLY A 45 -4.36 8.33 -0.36
C GLY A 45 -3.22 7.47 0.18
N LEU A 46 -3.29 7.15 1.48
CA LEU A 46 -2.27 6.35 2.17
C LEU A 46 -2.10 4.94 1.58
N MET A 47 -3.18 4.36 1.04
CA MET A 47 -3.13 3.06 0.37
C MET A 47 -2.23 3.09 -0.87
N GLY A 48 -2.36 4.13 -1.68
CA GLY A 48 -1.47 4.36 -2.83
C GLY A 48 -0.03 4.54 -2.39
N GLU A 49 0.21 5.36 -1.36
CA GLU A 49 1.56 5.68 -0.90
C GLU A 49 2.30 4.49 -0.29
N VAL A 50 1.65 3.70 0.57
CA VAL A 50 2.31 2.51 1.13
C VAL A 50 2.62 1.48 0.04
N ALA A 51 1.72 1.32 -0.94
CA ALA A 51 1.92 0.42 -2.08
C ALA A 51 3.05 0.89 -2.98
N SER A 52 3.05 2.17 -3.38
CA SER A 52 4.10 2.78 -4.19
C SER A 52 5.46 2.74 -3.48
N SER A 53 5.51 3.07 -2.20
CA SER A 53 6.75 3.05 -1.43
C SER A 53 7.32 1.64 -1.27
N ALA A 54 6.46 0.63 -1.05
CA ALA A 54 6.89 -0.77 -0.96
C ALA A 54 7.41 -1.28 -2.31
N ALA A 55 6.67 -1.04 -3.40
CA ALA A 55 7.06 -1.46 -4.74
C ALA A 55 8.36 -0.79 -5.19
N ALA A 56 8.48 0.54 -5.02
CA ALA A 56 9.69 1.29 -5.36
C ALA A 56 10.92 0.83 -4.54
N SER A 57 10.70 0.28 -3.36
CA SER A 57 11.77 -0.27 -2.50
C SER A 57 12.06 -1.76 -2.78
N GLY A 58 11.36 -2.40 -3.72
CA GLY A 58 11.59 -3.78 -4.14
C GLY A 58 10.82 -4.85 -3.34
N ALA A 59 9.81 -4.45 -2.54
CA ALA A 59 8.88 -5.41 -1.97
C ALA A 59 7.94 -5.96 -3.04
N GLN A 60 7.46 -7.19 -2.82
CA GLN A 60 6.30 -7.68 -3.55
C GLN A 60 5.04 -7.02 -2.97
N VAL A 61 4.13 -6.56 -3.82
CA VAL A 61 2.87 -5.93 -3.42
C VAL A 61 1.70 -6.78 -3.93
N VAL A 62 0.70 -6.99 -3.08
CA VAL A 62 -0.52 -7.74 -3.40
C VAL A 62 -1.73 -6.91 -2.99
N GLY A 63 -2.46 -6.39 -3.99
CA GLY A 63 -3.73 -5.71 -3.78
C GLY A 63 -4.90 -6.70 -3.76
N VAL A 64 -5.76 -6.60 -2.74
CA VAL A 64 -7.01 -7.37 -2.63
C VAL A 64 -8.18 -6.41 -2.66
N ILE A 65 -8.83 -6.32 -3.82
CA ILE A 65 -9.97 -5.43 -4.05
C ILE A 65 -11.20 -6.23 -4.49
N THR A 66 -12.39 -5.83 -4.02
CA THR A 66 -13.64 -6.46 -4.48
C THR A 66 -14.02 -5.95 -5.87
N HIS A 67 -14.68 -6.79 -6.68
CA HIS A 67 -15.10 -6.44 -8.04
C HIS A 67 -15.98 -5.18 -8.09
N LYS A 68 -16.75 -4.92 -7.03
CA LYS A 68 -17.59 -3.72 -6.91
C LYS A 68 -16.77 -2.44 -6.75
N LEU A 69 -15.62 -2.51 -6.07
CA LEU A 69 -14.78 -1.36 -5.76
C LEU A 69 -13.73 -1.04 -6.84
N VAL A 70 -13.44 -1.99 -7.76
CA VAL A 70 -12.51 -1.77 -8.87
C VAL A 70 -12.83 -0.49 -9.66
N LYS A 71 -14.12 -0.19 -9.88
CA LYS A 71 -14.56 1.03 -10.59
C LYS A 71 -14.47 2.31 -9.77
N HIS A 72 -14.44 2.22 -8.44
CA HIS A 72 -14.48 3.38 -7.54
C HIS A 72 -13.10 3.75 -6.98
N GLU A 73 -12.25 2.76 -6.68
CA GLU A 73 -10.98 2.96 -5.95
C GLU A 73 -9.74 3.01 -6.86
N GLN A 74 -9.94 2.99 -8.19
CA GLN A 74 -8.88 2.94 -9.22
C GLN A 74 -7.83 1.87 -8.90
N ALA A 75 -8.09 0.60 -9.24
CA ALA A 75 -7.22 -0.51 -8.89
C ALA A 75 -5.74 -0.26 -9.26
N ASN A 76 -4.82 -0.61 -8.34
CA ASN A 76 -3.39 -0.54 -8.60
C ASN A 76 -2.92 -1.81 -9.33
N GLU A 77 -2.34 -1.66 -10.53
CA GLU A 77 -1.90 -2.76 -11.41
C GLU A 77 -0.38 -3.01 -11.36
N SER A 78 0.34 -2.38 -10.41
CA SER A 78 1.81 -2.43 -10.31
C SER A 78 2.34 -3.49 -9.35
#